data_AF-A0A3D4QXL4-F1
#
_entry.id   AF-A0A3D4QXL4-F1
#
_cell.length_a   1.000
_cell.length_b   1.000
_cell.length_c   1.000
_cell.angle_alpha   90.00
_cell.angle_beta   90.00
_cell.angle_gamma   90.00
#
_symmetry.space_group_name_H-M   'P 1'
#
loop_
_entity.id
_entity.type
_entity.pdbx_description
1 polymer ?
#
loop_
_entity_poly.entity_id
_entity_poly.type
_entity_poly.pdbx_seq_one_letter_code
_entity_poly.pdbx_strand_id
1 'polypeptide(L)'
;MGCLFRSYARKQWDDFDYKLSEGESLREVQARNIAALFEIIARDRGEGVIVATHGTALSTIINYFRPEYGFDDFWKIIDKMPHIICMEFEGRNLRRMTEVPL
;
A
#
# COMPACT_ATOMS: atom_id res chain seq x y z
N MET A 1 -6.05 -22.50 -4.64
CA MET A 1 -5.32 -21.24 -4.88
C MET A 1 -5.38 -20.26 -3.69
N GLY A 2 -6.53 -20.02 -3.02
CA GLY A 2 -6.65 -18.97 -1.98
C GLY A 2 -6.01 -19.22 -0.61
N CYS A 3 -5.89 -20.47 -0.15
CA CYS A 3 -5.39 -20.77 1.21
C CYS A 3 -3.85 -20.56 1.34
N LEU A 4 -3.10 -20.80 0.27
CA LEU A 4 -1.64 -20.64 0.24
C LEU A 4 -1.23 -19.17 0.25
N PHE A 5 -1.92 -18.34 -0.53
CA PHE A 5 -1.65 -16.90 -0.56
C PHE A 5 -1.95 -16.23 0.78
N ARG A 6 -3.09 -16.58 1.41
CA ARG A 6 -3.47 -16.01 2.72
C ARG A 6 -2.40 -16.27 3.78
N SER A 7 -1.95 -17.51 3.90
CA SER A 7 -0.94 -17.90 4.86
C SER A 7 0.43 -17.30 4.55
N TYR A 8 0.80 -17.20 3.27
CA TYR A 8 2.01 -16.50 2.84
C TYR A 8 1.97 -15.01 3.20
N ALA A 9 0.91 -14.31 2.81
CA ALA A 9 0.72 -12.90 3.13
C ALA A 9 0.72 -12.68 4.64
N ARG A 10 0.07 -13.55 5.42
CA ARG A 10 0.10 -13.44 6.89
C ARG A 10 1.51 -13.42 7.44
N LYS A 11 2.37 -14.34 7.00
CA LYS A 11 3.79 -14.36 7.41
C LYS A 11 4.52 -13.09 7.01
N GLN A 12 4.26 -12.56 5.81
CA GLN A 12 4.85 -11.29 5.37
C GLN A 12 4.43 -10.09 6.22
N TRP A 13 3.19 -10.06 6.71
CA TRP A 13 2.70 -8.99 7.58
C TRP A 13 3.15 -9.14 9.04
N ASP A 14 3.39 -10.37 9.50
CA ASP A 14 3.97 -10.65 10.83
C ASP A 14 5.49 -10.37 10.85
N ASP A 15 6.18 -10.52 9.71
CA ASP A 15 7.60 -10.18 9.49
C ASP A 15 7.79 -9.51 8.12
N PHE A 16 8.00 -8.19 8.13
CA PHE A 16 8.12 -7.38 6.91
C PHE A 16 9.32 -7.71 6.03
N ASP A 17 10.32 -8.44 6.56
CA ASP A 17 11.49 -8.92 5.82
C ASP A 17 11.28 -10.34 5.27
N TYR A 18 10.22 -11.05 5.69
CA TYR A 18 9.90 -12.38 5.19
C TYR A 18 9.54 -12.36 3.70
N LYS A 19 10.19 -13.26 2.95
CA LYS A 19 9.94 -13.50 1.52
C LYS A 19 10.35 -14.92 1.13
N LEU A 20 9.76 -15.43 0.04
CA LEU A 20 10.26 -16.65 -0.60
C LEU A 20 11.54 -16.35 -1.39
N SER A 21 12.28 -17.40 -1.75
CA SER A 21 13.39 -17.28 -2.72
C SER A 21 12.89 -16.61 -3.98
N GLU A 22 13.68 -15.68 -4.53
CA GLU A 22 13.34 -14.85 -5.70
C GLU A 22 12.12 -13.91 -5.53
N GLY A 23 11.58 -13.78 -4.32
CA GLY A 23 10.47 -12.86 -4.02
C GLY A 23 10.92 -11.48 -3.55
N GLU A 24 9.94 -10.59 -3.36
CA GLU A 24 10.10 -9.33 -2.62
C GLU A 24 9.45 -9.45 -1.23
N SER A 25 10.10 -8.87 -0.22
CA SER A 25 9.54 -8.64 1.11
C SER A 25 8.61 -7.42 1.11
N LEU A 26 7.74 -7.28 2.11
CA LEU A 26 6.90 -6.08 2.21
C LEU A 26 7.73 -4.82 2.45
N ARG A 27 8.88 -4.94 3.12
CA ARG A 27 9.83 -3.83 3.27
C ARG A 27 10.34 -3.32 1.93
N GLU A 28 10.74 -4.22 1.03
CA GLU A 28 11.21 -3.87 -0.31
C GLU A 28 10.08 -3.25 -1.14
N VAL A 29 8.89 -3.85 -1.11
CA VAL A 29 7.70 -3.34 -1.80
C VAL A 29 7.32 -1.94 -1.28
N GLN A 30 7.28 -1.74 0.04
CA GLN A 30 6.98 -0.44 0.64
C GLN A 30 8.00 0.61 0.22
N ALA A 31 9.30 0.29 0.33
CA ALA A 31 10.37 1.22 0.01
C ALA A 31 10.29 1.73 -1.44
N ARG A 32 10.12 0.82 -2.42
CA ARG A 32 10.03 1.23 -3.83
C ARG A 32 8.78 2.03 -4.15
N ASN A 33 7.64 1.70 -3.52
CA ASN A 33 6.39 2.40 -3.76
C ASN A 33 6.37 3.79 -3.11
N ILE A 34 6.97 3.96 -1.93
CA ILE A 34 7.09 5.27 -1.28
C ILE A 34 8.06 6.19 -2.04
N ALA A 35 9.16 5.64 -2.56
CA ALA A 35 10.06 6.38 -3.45
C ALA A 35 9.31 6.89 -4.69
N ALA A 36 8.62 6.00 -5.41
CA ALA A 36 7.83 6.37 -6.59
C ALA A 36 6.70 7.37 -6.27
N LEU A 37 6.01 7.21 -5.13
CA LEU A 37 4.98 8.15 -4.69
C LEU A 37 5.55 9.56 -4.47
N PHE A 38 6.69 9.68 -3.80
CA PHE A 38 7.31 11.00 -3.58
C PHE A 38 7.89 11.61 -4.85
N GLU A 39 8.32 10.81 -5.82
CA GLU A 39 8.67 11.30 -7.16
C GLU A 39 7.46 11.89 -7.88
N ILE A 40 6.31 11.21 -7.86
CA ILE A 40 5.05 11.72 -8.43
C ILE A 40 4.65 13.02 -7.74
N ILE A 41 4.62 13.06 -6.41
CA ILE A 41 4.26 14.26 -5.64
C ILE A 41 5.20 15.43 -5.94
N ALA A 42 6.50 15.15 -6.16
CA ALA A 42 7.46 16.20 -6.49
C ALA A 42 7.31 16.71 -7.94
N ARG A 43 6.98 15.82 -8.88
CA ARG A 43 6.83 16.13 -10.30
C ARG A 43 5.52 16.85 -10.62
N ASP A 44 4.41 16.36 -10.07
CA ASP A 44 3.04 16.76 -10.44
C ASP A 44 2.41 17.69 -9.37
N ARG A 45 3.20 18.63 -8.84
CA ARG A 45 2.76 19.53 -7.76
C ARG A 45 1.59 20.42 -8.19
N GLY A 46 0.53 20.39 -7.40
CA GLY A 46 -0.68 21.20 -7.62
C GLY A 46 -1.74 20.50 -8.48
N GLU A 47 -1.43 19.32 -9.01
CA GLU A 47 -2.35 18.53 -9.85
C GLU A 47 -2.93 17.34 -9.07
N GLY A 48 -4.11 16.89 -9.48
CA GLY A 48 -4.68 15.63 -9.02
C GLY A 48 -4.18 14.46 -9.88
N VAL A 49 -3.54 13.47 -9.26
CA VAL A 49 -3.01 12.30 -9.96
C VAL A 49 -3.78 11.03 -9.57
N ILE A 50 -4.20 10.25 -10.57
CA ILE A 50 -4.77 8.92 -10.37
C ILE A 50 -3.67 7.88 -10.54
N VAL A 51 -3.49 7.01 -9.53
CA VAL A 51 -2.54 5.90 -9.56
C VAL A 51 -3.32 4.58 -9.48
N ALA A 52 -3.20 3.75 -10.52
CA ALA A 52 -3.71 2.39 -10.51
C ALA A 52 -2.60 1.43 -10.05
N THR A 53 -2.89 0.57 -9.08
CA THR A 53 -1.91 -0.37 -8.50
C THR A 53 -2.58 -1.63 -7.96
N HIS A 54 -1.79 -2.53 -7.35
CA HIS A 54 -2.25 -3.76 -6.72
C HIS A 54 -2.45 -3.61 -5.22
N GLY A 55 -3.28 -4.49 -4.63
CA GLY A 55 -3.65 -4.45 -3.21
C GLY A 55 -2.45 -4.45 -2.26
N THR A 56 -1.42 -5.27 -2.49
CA THR A 56 -0.21 -5.29 -1.66
C THR A 56 0.57 -3.97 -1.72
N ALA A 57 0.72 -3.39 -2.90
CA ALA A 57 1.43 -2.12 -3.07
C ALA A 57 0.66 -0.96 -2.41
N LEU A 58 -0.65 -0.86 -2.65
CA LEU A 58 -1.50 0.13 -1.98
C LEU A 58 -1.43 -0.03 -0.45
N SER A 59 -1.55 -1.25 0.05
CA SER A 59 -1.58 -1.53 1.49
C SER A 59 -0.26 -1.20 2.18
N THR A 60 0.88 -1.45 1.52
CA THR A 60 2.19 -1.06 2.06
C THR A 60 2.39 0.45 2.05
N ILE A 61 1.82 1.18 1.09
CA ILE A 61 1.77 2.65 1.11
C ILE A 61 0.91 3.14 2.28
N ILE A 62 -0.30 2.58 2.49
CA ILE A 62 -1.16 2.94 3.62
C ILE A 62 -0.42 2.67 4.94
N ASN A 63 0.19 1.49 5.07
CA ASN A 63 0.96 1.10 6.25
C ASN A 63 2.14 2.05 6.54
N TYR A 64 2.80 2.61 5.53
CA TYR A 64 3.88 3.58 5.74
C TYR A 64 3.41 4.83 6.49
N PHE A 65 2.19 5.31 6.19
CA PHE A 65 1.61 6.48 6.85
C PHE A 65 0.76 6.14 8.08
N ARG A 66 0.30 4.89 8.20
CA ARG A 66 -0.48 4.35 9.33
C ARG A 66 0.07 2.99 9.72
N PRO A 67 1.11 2.91 10.57
CA PRO A 67 1.76 1.66 10.96
C PRO A 67 0.81 0.64 11.61
N GLU A 68 -0.32 1.09 12.14
CA GLU A 68 -1.40 0.24 12.67
C GLU A 68 -2.15 -0.56 11.58
N TYR A 69 -2.05 -0.15 10.32
CA TYR A 69 -2.65 -0.86 9.19
C TYR A 69 -1.95 -2.21 8.99
N GLY A 70 -2.67 -3.31 9.25
CA GLY A 70 -2.08 -4.65 9.30
C GLY A 70 -2.72 -5.65 8.34
N PHE A 71 -2.39 -6.92 8.54
CA PHE A 71 -2.90 -8.03 7.72
C PHE A 71 -4.43 -8.06 7.62
N ASP A 72 -5.13 -7.83 8.73
CA ASP A 72 -6.60 -7.92 8.74
C ASP A 72 -7.23 -6.82 7.89
N ASP A 73 -6.61 -5.63 7.82
CA ASP A 73 -7.07 -4.55 6.95
C ASP A 73 -6.72 -4.82 5.48
N PHE A 74 -5.50 -5.29 5.22
CA PHE A 74 -5.08 -5.75 3.89
C PHE A 74 -6.03 -6.81 3.34
N TRP A 75 -6.42 -7.79 4.16
CA TRP A 75 -7.25 -8.89 3.72
C TRP A 75 -8.66 -8.44 3.35
N LYS A 76 -9.21 -7.43 4.05
CA LYS A 76 -10.53 -6.84 3.76
C LYS A 76 -10.57 -6.11 2.40
N ILE A 77 -9.43 -5.72 1.82
CA ILE A 77 -9.41 -5.07 0.49
C ILE A 77 -9.91 -6.02 -0.60
N ILE A 78 -9.71 -7.34 -0.45
CA ILE A 78 -10.10 -8.33 -1.46
C ILE A 78 -11.60 -8.21 -1.80
N ASP A 79 -12.43 -7.93 -0.80
CA ASP A 79 -13.89 -7.81 -0.96
C ASP A 79 -14.32 -6.42 -1.48
N LYS A 80 -13.40 -5.46 -1.58
CA LYS A 80 -13.66 -4.05 -1.88
C LYS A 80 -13.17 -3.61 -3.25
N MET A 81 -12.88 -4.53 -4.17
CA MET A 81 -12.30 -4.14 -5.47
C MET A 81 -13.37 -3.60 -6.45
N PRO A 82 -13.20 -2.38 -7.01
CA PRO A 82 -12.04 -1.49 -6.85
C PRO A 82 -12.06 -0.70 -5.53
N HIS A 83 -10.94 -0.70 -4.81
CA HIS A 83 -10.80 0.03 -3.55
C HIS A 83 -10.06 1.34 -3.80
N ILE A 84 -10.72 2.48 -3.55
CA ILE A 84 -10.19 3.80 -3.86
C ILE A 84 -9.85 4.54 -2.56
N ILE A 85 -8.59 4.98 -2.47
CA ILE A 85 -8.11 5.84 -1.38
C ILE A 85 -7.68 7.17 -1.98
N CYS A 86 -8.20 8.27 -1.43
CA CYS A 86 -7.71 9.61 -1.71
C CYS A 86 -6.68 9.99 -0.65
N MET A 87 -5.50 10.47 -1.08
CA MET A 87 -4.44 10.96 -0.21
C MET A 87 -4.10 12.41 -0.59
N GLU A 88 -4.15 13.31 0.38
CA GLU A 88 -3.79 14.71 0.22
C GLU A 88 -2.47 15.00 0.91
N PHE A 89 -1.55 15.63 0.18
CA PHE A 89 -0.19 15.88 0.64
C PHE A 89 0.14 17.38 0.66
N GLU A 90 0.95 17.76 1.63
CA GLU A 90 1.69 19.03 1.63
C GLU A 90 3.19 18.72 1.63
N GLY A 91 3.81 18.85 0.46
CA GLY A 91 5.15 18.31 0.25
C GLY A 91 5.14 16.78 0.45
N ARG A 92 5.94 16.27 1.37
CA ARG A 92 5.96 14.83 1.71
C ARG A 92 5.04 14.47 2.89
N ASN A 93 4.38 15.46 3.49
CA ASN A 93 3.55 15.25 4.66
C ASN A 93 2.12 14.88 4.23
N LEU A 94 1.65 13.71 4.65
CA LEU A 94 0.26 13.33 4.46
C LEU A 94 -0.63 14.19 5.36
N ARG A 95 -1.57 14.93 4.77
CA ARG A 95 -2.55 15.76 5.48
C ARG A 95 -3.86 15.03 5.72
N ARG A 96 -4.33 14.29 4.72
CA ARG A 96 -5.59 13.54 4.80
C ARG A 96 -5.51 12.27 3.98
N MET A 97 -6.11 11.21 4.50
CA MET A 97 -6.30 9.95 3.79
C MET A 97 -7.69 9.41 4.08
N THR A 98 -8.49 9.26 3.03
CA THR A 98 -9.91 8.85 3.10
C THR A 98 -10.23 7.79 2.07
N GLU A 99 -11.05 6.83 2.45
CA GLU A 99 -11.68 5.88 1.51
C GLU A 99 -12.78 6.61 0.74
N VAL A 100 -12.80 6.43 -0.58
CA VAL A 100 -13.86 6.97 -1.45
C VAL A 100 -14.92 5.87 -1.61
N PRO A 101 -16.17 6.08 -1.13
CA PRO A 101 -17.24 5.11 -1.33
C PRO A 101 -17.61 5.04 -2.81
N LEU A 102 -17.87 3.82 -3.28
CA LEU A 102 -18.40 3.51 -4.62
C LEU A 102 -19.86 3.08 -4.54
#